data_AF-A0A2L2Z3L7-F1
#
_entry.id   AF-A0A2L2Z3L7-F1
#
_cell.length_a   1.000
_cell.length_b   1.000
_cell.length_c   1.000
_cell.angle_alpha   90.00
_cell.angle_beta   90.00
_cell.angle_gamma   90.00
#
_symmetry.space_group_name_H-M   'P 1'
#
loop_
_entity.id
_entity.type
_entity.pdbx_description
1 polymer ?
#
loop_
_entity_poly.entity_id
_entity_poly.type
_entity_poly.pdbx_seq_one_letter_code
_entity_poly.pdbx_strand_id
1 'polypeptide(L)' 'QDKNLLGKFVLSCIPPAPRGGPQIEVTFDIEAKGIMYVSAVDKRTGKENKLTINNDNGKLSKEEIERMEKD' A
#
# COMPACT_ATOMS: atom_id res chain seq x y z
N GLN A 1 17.68 5.78 8.00
CA GLN A 1 16.27 5.67 7.56
C GLN A 1 15.77 4.27 7.87
N ASP A 2 15.10 4.11 9.01
CA ASP A 2 14.37 2.89 9.32
C ASP A 2 12.97 3.01 8.71
N LYS A 3 12.62 2.08 7.81
CA LYS A 3 11.29 2.02 7.19
C LYS A 3 10.45 1.02 7.95
N ASN A 4 9.26 1.42 8.37
CA ASN A 4 8.30 0.52 9.02
C ASN A 4 7.45 -0.19 7.97
N LEU A 5 7.48 -1.53 7.98
CA LEU A 5 6.67 -2.35 7.11
C LEU A 5 5.22 -2.35 7.63
N LEU A 6 4.35 -1.60 6.95
CA LEU A 6 2.93 -1.49 7.31
C LEU A 6 2.09 -2.70 6.87
N GLY A 7 2.55 -3.43 5.85
CA GLY A 7 1.86 -4.61 5.35
C GLY A 7 2.47 -5.16 4.08
N LYS A 8 2.04 -6.37 3.70
CA LYS A 8 2.38 -7.01 2.43
C LYS A 8 1.10 -7.34 1.69
N PHE A 9 1.04 -6.91 0.44
CA PHE A 9 -0.07 -7.17 -0.47
C PHE A 9 0.41 -8.03 -1.65
N VAL A 10 -0.43 -8.96 -2.08
CA VAL A 10 -0.15 -9.83 -3.22
C VAL A 10 -1.31 -9.73 -4.21
N LEU A 11 -1.04 -9.19 -5.39
CA LEU A 11 -1.95 -9.24 -6.52
C LEU A 11 -1.75 -10.57 -7.25
N SER A 12 -2.71 -11.48 -7.12
CA SER A 12 -2.72 -12.77 -7.81
C SER A 12 -3.57 -12.70 -9.08
N CYS A 13 -3.51 -13.76 -9.91
CA CYS A 13 -4.34 -13.93 -11.10
C CYS A 13 -4.12 -12.90 -12.23
N ILE A 14 -2.92 -12.31 -12.33
CA ILE A 14 -2.51 -11.48 -13.48
C ILE A 14 -2.27 -12.42 -14.68
N PRO A 15 -2.96 -12.24 -15.82
CA PRO A 15 -2.76 -13.09 -16.99
C PRO A 15 -1.33 -12.96 -17.53
N PRO A 16 -0.70 -14.06 -18.00
CA PRO A 16 0.63 -14.03 -18.59
C PRO A 16 0.74 -12.96 -19.69
N ALA A 17 1.82 -12.21 -19.66
CA ALA A 17 2.13 -11.20 -20.66
C ALA A 17 3.64 -11.03 -20.76
N PRO A 18 4.16 -10.52 -21.89
CA PRO A 18 5.56 -10.11 -21.97
C PRO A 18 5.92 -9.14 -20.84
N ARG A 19 7.19 -9.10 -20.45
CA ARG A 19 7.68 -8.14 -19.46
C ARG A 19 7.31 -6.72 -19.91
N GLY A 20 6.71 -5.94 -19.01
CA GLY A 20 6.20 -4.59 -19.29
C GLY A 20 4.79 -4.55 -19.88
N GLY A 21 4.17 -5.71 -20.14
CA GLY A 21 2.80 -5.80 -20.65
C GLY A 21 1.71 -5.45 -19.62
N PRO A 22 1.72 -6.04 -18.41
CA PRO A 22 0.75 -5.71 -17.38
C PRO A 22 0.94 -4.28 -16.86
N GLN A 23 -0.15 -3.52 -16.78
CA GLN A 23 -0.19 -2.20 -16.17
C GLN A 23 -1.05 -2.27 -14.91
N ILE A 24 -0.41 -2.20 -13.75
CA ILE A 24 -1.10 -2.23 -12.47
C ILE A 24 -1.15 -0.80 -11.92
N GLU A 25 -2.35 -0.29 -11.69
CA GLU A 25 -2.57 0.94 -10.96
C GLU A 25 -2.69 0.62 -9.48
N VAL A 26 -1.91 1.31 -8.65
CA VAL A 26 -1.98 1.16 -7.20
C VAL A 26 -2.42 2.49 -6.61
N THR A 27 -3.52 2.45 -5.85
CA THR A 27 -4.06 3.62 -5.15
C THR A 27 -3.89 3.44 -3.65
N PHE A 28 -3.45 4.52 -2.99
CA PHE A 28 -3.26 4.58 -1.54
C PHE A 28 -4.18 5.68 -0.99
N ASP A 29 -5.21 5.28 -0.27
CA ASP A 29 -6.14 6.20 0.38
C ASP A 29 -5.88 6.20 1.88
N ILE A 30 -5.60 7.38 2.44
CA ILE A 30 -5.33 7.55 3.86
C ILE A 30 -6.46 8.35 4.48
N GLU A 31 -7.12 7.78 5.48
CA GLU A 31 -8.15 8.46 6.24
C GLU A 31 -7.59 9.18 7.48
N ALA A 32 -8.31 10.20 7.96
CA ALA A 32 -7.94 10.98 9.15
C ALA A 32 -7.77 10.14 10.43
N LYS A 33 -8.36 8.94 10.49
CA LYS A 33 -8.19 7.98 11.61
C LYS A 33 -6.89 7.18 11.53
N GLY A 34 -6.10 7.36 10.47
CA GLY A 34 -4.86 6.61 10.24
C GLY A 34 -5.09 5.20 9.67
N ILE A 35 -6.27 4.93 9.12
CA ILE A 35 -6.53 3.71 8.34
C ILE A 35 -6.07 3.98 6.91
N MET A 36 -5.27 3.08 6.36
CA MET A 36 -4.83 3.13 4.97
C MET A 36 -5.54 2.04 4.18
N TYR A 37 -6.15 2.42 3.07
CA TYR A 37 -6.69 1.52 2.07
C TYR A 37 -5.73 1.46 0.90
N VAL A 38 -5.39 0.25 0.48
CA VAL A 38 -4.57 0.00 -0.70
C VAL A 38 -5.42 -0.78 -1.69
N SER A 39 -5.59 -0.23 -2.89
CA SER A 39 -6.20 -0.95 -4.01
C SER A 39 -5.21 -1.12 -5.15
N ALA A 40 -5.28 -2.25 -5.82
CA ALA A 40 -4.50 -2.52 -7.02
C ALA A 40 -5.40 -3.03 -8.14
N VAL A 41 -5.34 -2.38 -9.30
CA VAL A 41 -6.16 -2.66 -10.47
C VAL A 41 -5.28 -3.00 -11.66
N ASP A 42 -5.49 -4.16 -12.27
CA ASP A 42 -4.94 -4.46 -13.59
C ASP A 42 -5.73 -3.70 -14.66
N LYS A 43 -5.14 -2.66 -15.26
CA LYS A 43 -5.82 -1.79 -16.24
C LYS A 43 -6.34 -2.52 -17.48
N ARG A 44 -5.78 -3.69 -17.81
CA ARG A 44 -6.20 -4.47 -18.99
C ARG A 44 -7.45 -5.28 -18.71
N THR A 45 -7.54 -5.86 -17.51
CA THR A 45 -8.64 -6.78 -17.16
C THR A 45 -9.71 -6.14 -16.28
N GLY A 46 -9.41 -4.98 -15.68
CA GLY A 46 -10.26 -4.33 -14.68
C GLY A 46 -10.32 -5.09 -13.34
N LYS A 47 -9.54 -6.18 -13.19
CA LYS A 47 -9.50 -6.93 -11.93
C LYS A 47 -8.88 -6.08 -10.84
N GLU A 48 -9.56 -6.01 -9.70
CA GLU A 48 -9.16 -5.22 -8.54
C GLU A 48 -9.01 -6.12 -7.32
N ASN A 49 -7.94 -5.91 -6.53
CA ASN A 49 -7.83 -6.43 -5.18
C ASN A 49 -7.62 -5.25 -4.21
N LYS A 50 -8.25 -5.31 -3.04
CA LYS A 50 -8.14 -4.30 -1.97
C LYS A 50 -7.59 -4.92 -0.69
N LEU A 51 -6.83 -4.12 0.06
CA LEU A 51 -6.33 -4.44 1.39
C LEU A 51 -6.57 -3.22 2.30
N THR A 52 -7.08 -3.47 3.50
CA THR A 52 -7.14 -2.47 4.56
C THR A 52 -5.97 -2.70 5.52
N ILE A 53 -5.19 -1.66 5.75
CA ILE A 53 -4.12 -1.65 6.74
C ILE A 53 -4.61 -0.80 7.92
N ASN A 54 -4.99 -1.48 9.00
CA ASN A 54 -5.33 -0.83 10.26
C ASN A 54 -4.05 -0.54 11.04
N ASN A 55 -3.92 0.68 11.53
CA ASN A 55 -2.78 1.14 12.33
C ASN A 55 -2.89 0.68 13.80
N ASP A 56 -3.25 -0.58 14.03
CA ASP A 56 -3.53 -1.12 15.37
C ASP A 56 -2.24 -1.59 16.08
N ASN A 57 -1.18 -1.91 15.32
CA ASN A 57 0.06 -2.51 15.84
C ASN A 57 1.32 -1.62 15.76
N GLY A 58 1.18 -0.33 15.42
CA GLY A 58 2.36 0.46 15.06
C GLY A 58 2.13 1.96 15.01
N LYS A 59 1.54 2.54 16.07
CA LYS A 59 1.75 3.97 16.31
C LYS A 59 3.26 4.19 16.31
N LEU A 60 3.77 4.85 15.28
CA LEU A 60 5.02 5.59 15.40
C LEU A 60 4.87 6.38 16.71
N SER A 61 5.76 6.15 17.67
CA SER A 61 5.72 6.97 18.88
C SER A 61 5.85 8.43 18.43
N LYS A 62 5.33 9.39 19.22
CA LYS A 62 5.50 10.81 18.86
C LYS A 62 6.97 11.14 18.60
N GLU A 63 7.89 10.47 19.30
CA GLU A 63 9.34 10.62 19.08
C GLU A 63 9.83 10.06 17.74
N GLU A 64 9.18 9.05 17.16
CA GLU A 64 9.50 8.55 15.82
C GLU A 64 8.95 9.47 14.74
N ILE A 65 7.75 10.05 14.94
CA ILE A 65 7.16 11.05 14.04
C ILE A 65 8.04 12.30 13.98
N GLU A 66 8.44 12.85 15.13
CA GLU A 66 9.29 14.04 15.22
C GLU A 66 10.69 13.82 14.63
N ARG A 67 11.21 12.57 14.68
CA ARG A 67 12.47 12.21 13.99
C ARG A 67 12.29 12.16 12.48
N MET A 68 11.17 11.65 11.98
CA MET A 68 10.89 11.64 10.54
C MET A 68 10.61 13.04 9.96
N GLU A 69 10.12 13.99 10.76
CA GLU A 69 9.90 15.38 10.33
C GLU A 69 11.19 16.22 10.28
N LYS A 70 12.24 15.80 10.99
CA LYS A 70 13.53 16.51 11.05
C LYS A 70 14.56 16.06 9.99
N ASP A 71 14.33 14.91 9.35
CA ASP A 71 15.17 14.33 8.29
C ASP A 71 14.60 14.61 6.90
#